data_AF-A0A351DR33-F1
#
_entry.id   AF-A0A351DR33-F1
#
_cell.length_a   1.000
_cell.length_b   1.000
_cell.length_c   1.000
_cell.angle_alpha   90.00
_cell.angle_beta   90.00
_cell.angle_gamma   90.00
#
_symmetry.space_group_name_H-M   'P 1'
#
loop_
_entity.id
_entity.type
_entity.pdbx_description
1 polymer ?
#
loop_
_entity_poly.entity_id
_entity_poly.type
_entity_poly.pdbx_seq_one_letter_code
_entity_poly.pdbx_strand_id
1 'polypeptide(L)'
;GAENMISIGVATAAAGLIIGTVSLTGAHQVIGELVEVLSGGSLILMLLLVAVMCLILGMGLPTTANYIVVSSLMAPVIVSVGAQSGLIVPLIAVHLFVFYFGILADDTPPVGLAAFAAAAISQGDPIRTGLQGFAYDIRTAILPFIFIFNTDLLLIDVTVLQGVIIFIVAATAMMLFGAATQGFWIVKSRWWETATLLLIAFTLVRPGYWIDQIQEPWSSLAISEATLDQANLDGQVRLTIEGPDFDNPDQLTQLVLLIQADSTITLASALDQAGVLARAEQASILLDEPFPGTENFQTMQRFDFYGDTPVEITDIAMEQTHRLTKEWMYLPALFLLVIVGWSQRTRRSKEV
;
A
#
# COMPACT_ATOMS: atom_id res chain seq x y z
N GLY A 1 -1.88 32.84 -16.11
CA GLY A 1 -1.18 32.51 -14.86
C GLY A 1 -2.09 32.76 -13.67
N ALA A 2 -2.18 34.01 -13.22
CA ALA A 2 -3.01 34.39 -12.08
C ALA A 2 -4.52 34.10 -12.26
N GLU A 3 -5.11 34.37 -13.42
CA GLU A 3 -6.53 34.11 -13.67
C GLU A 3 -6.91 32.61 -13.57
N ASN A 4 -6.08 31.73 -14.13
CA ASN A 4 -6.28 30.27 -14.04
C ASN A 4 -6.12 29.73 -12.60
N MET A 5 -5.38 30.45 -11.74
CA MET A 5 -5.21 30.07 -10.34
C MET A 5 -6.43 30.39 -9.47
N ILE A 6 -7.31 31.30 -9.91
CA ILE A 6 -8.50 31.68 -9.14
C ILE A 6 -9.43 30.46 -8.96
N SER A 7 -9.68 29.69 -10.03
CA SER A 7 -10.56 28.51 -9.95
C SER A 7 -9.98 27.41 -9.06
N ILE A 8 -8.67 27.16 -9.14
CA ILE A 8 -7.96 26.20 -8.29
C ILE A 8 -8.00 26.66 -6.83
N GLY A 9 -7.77 27.96 -6.58
CA GLY A 9 -7.82 28.54 -5.23
C GLY A 9 -9.19 28.40 -4.58
N VAL A 10 -10.26 28.71 -5.31
CA VAL A 10 -11.64 28.55 -4.80
C VAL A 10 -11.97 27.08 -4.54
N ALA A 11 -11.63 26.17 -5.45
CA ALA A 11 -11.86 24.73 -5.27
C ALA A 11 -11.08 24.19 -4.05
N THR A 12 -9.84 24.63 -3.85
CA THR A 12 -9.00 24.24 -2.72
C THR A 12 -9.53 24.79 -1.40
N ALA A 13 -10.01 26.04 -1.38
CA ALA A 13 -10.65 26.62 -0.19
C ALA A 13 -11.91 25.85 0.21
N ALA A 14 -12.75 25.49 -0.76
CA ALA A 14 -13.94 24.67 -0.52
C ALA A 14 -13.57 23.26 -0.01
N ALA A 15 -12.57 22.62 -0.62
CA ALA A 15 -12.03 21.33 -0.15
C ALA A 15 -11.54 21.43 1.31
N GLY A 16 -10.84 22.49 1.67
CA GLY A 16 -10.39 22.74 3.05
C GLY A 16 -11.53 22.88 4.05
N LEU A 17 -12.64 23.53 3.67
CA LEU A 17 -13.84 23.60 4.51
C LEU A 17 -14.47 22.22 4.72
N ILE A 18 -14.58 21.42 3.66
CA ILE A 18 -15.09 20.04 3.75
C ILE A 18 -14.23 19.22 4.72
N ILE A 19 -12.90 19.25 4.54
CA ILE A 19 -11.98 18.53 5.41
C ILE A 19 -12.09 19.01 6.86
N GLY A 20 -12.16 20.32 7.08
CA GLY A 20 -12.35 20.88 8.41
C GLY A 20 -13.63 20.37 9.08
N THR A 21 -14.75 20.34 8.34
CA THR A 21 -16.00 19.81 8.88
C THR A 21 -15.93 18.31 9.14
N VAL A 22 -15.37 17.52 8.23
CA VAL A 22 -15.24 16.05 8.38
C VAL A 22 -14.29 15.66 9.51
N SER A 23 -13.22 16.43 9.71
CA SER A 23 -12.29 16.24 10.82
C SER A 23 -12.98 16.55 12.15
N LEU A 24 -13.76 17.64 12.24
CA LEU A 24 -14.46 18.02 13.46
C LEU A 24 -15.63 17.08 13.81
N THR A 25 -16.26 16.45 12.81
CA THR A 25 -17.37 15.52 13.04
C THR A 25 -16.92 14.06 13.25
N GLY A 26 -15.64 13.76 13.07
CA GLY A 26 -15.13 12.37 13.12
C GLY A 26 -15.59 11.51 11.95
N ALA A 27 -16.19 12.07 10.89
CA ALA A 27 -16.78 11.27 9.81
C ALA A 27 -15.75 10.40 9.04
N HIS A 28 -14.46 10.73 9.12
CA HIS A 28 -13.39 9.90 8.57
C HIS A 28 -13.22 8.57 9.35
N GLN A 29 -13.46 8.55 10.66
CA GLN A 29 -13.44 7.32 11.47
C GLN A 29 -14.57 6.38 11.06
N VAL A 30 -15.78 6.92 10.84
CA VAL A 30 -16.95 6.14 10.36
C VAL A 30 -16.68 5.49 8.99
N ILE A 31 -15.98 6.20 8.10
CA ILE A 31 -15.57 5.60 6.81
C ILE A 31 -14.55 4.48 7.04
N GLY A 32 -13.62 4.66 7.99
CA GLY A 32 -12.67 3.63 8.41
C GLY A 32 -13.35 2.38 8.92
N GLU A 33 -14.27 2.51 9.88
CA GLU A 33 -15.08 1.40 10.43
C GLU A 33 -15.87 0.67 9.35
N LEU A 34 -16.50 1.42 8.42
CA LEU A 34 -17.23 0.82 7.30
C LEU A 34 -16.29 -0.01 6.43
N VAL A 35 -15.11 0.51 6.11
CA VAL A 35 -14.09 -0.21 5.33
C VAL A 35 -13.59 -1.43 6.08
N GLU A 36 -13.34 -1.33 7.38
CA GLU A 36 -12.91 -2.43 8.24
C GLU A 36 -13.94 -3.57 8.21
N VAL A 37 -15.20 -3.28 8.53
CA VAL A 37 -16.30 -4.25 8.56
C VAL A 37 -16.49 -4.90 7.20
N LEU A 38 -16.49 -4.12 6.11
CA LEU A 38 -16.67 -4.65 4.76
C LEU A 38 -15.45 -5.44 4.27
N SER A 39 -14.25 -5.08 4.72
CA SER A 39 -13.03 -5.79 4.36
C SER A 39 -12.91 -7.14 5.08
N GLY A 40 -13.53 -7.30 6.25
CA GLY A 40 -13.49 -8.53 7.03
C GLY A 40 -12.07 -8.97 7.38
N GLY A 41 -11.17 -8.01 7.62
CA GLY A 41 -9.73 -8.26 7.88
C GLY A 41 -8.90 -8.58 6.64
N SER A 42 -9.49 -8.57 5.44
CA SER A 42 -8.77 -8.79 4.19
C SER A 42 -8.14 -7.49 3.69
N LEU A 43 -6.82 -7.40 3.80
CA LEU A 43 -6.02 -6.27 3.32
C LEU A 43 -6.30 -5.92 1.84
N ILE A 44 -6.41 -6.92 0.97
CA ILE A 44 -6.66 -6.67 -0.46
C ILE A 44 -8.06 -6.11 -0.70
N LEU A 45 -9.05 -6.58 0.07
CA LEU A 45 -10.42 -6.10 -0.03
C LEU A 45 -10.53 -4.67 0.51
N MET A 46 -9.85 -4.37 1.62
CA MET A 46 -9.71 -3.02 2.16
C MET A 46 -9.17 -2.06 1.09
N LEU A 47 -8.02 -2.39 0.47
CA LEU A 47 -7.41 -1.53 -0.55
C LEU A 47 -8.32 -1.36 -1.78
N LEU A 48 -9.06 -2.40 -2.19
CA LEU A 48 -10.04 -2.30 -3.27
C LEU A 48 -11.22 -1.38 -2.92
N LEU A 49 -11.74 -1.49 -1.70
CA LEU A 49 -12.81 -0.61 -1.21
C LEU A 49 -12.33 0.84 -1.15
N VAL A 50 -11.15 1.08 -0.59
CA VAL A 50 -10.56 2.43 -0.55
C VAL A 50 -10.30 2.96 -1.96
N ALA A 51 -9.82 2.13 -2.89
CA ALA A 51 -9.65 2.53 -4.29
C ALA A 51 -10.97 3.00 -4.92
N VAL A 52 -12.06 2.25 -4.72
CA VAL A 52 -13.40 2.63 -5.19
C VAL A 52 -13.86 3.92 -4.52
N MET A 53 -13.66 4.08 -3.22
CA MET A 53 -14.00 5.32 -2.50
C MET A 53 -13.18 6.51 -3.02
N CYS A 54 -11.90 6.34 -3.29
CA CYS A 54 -11.04 7.36 -3.89
C CYS A 54 -11.56 7.78 -5.27
N LEU A 55 -12.00 6.81 -6.10
CA LEU A 55 -12.61 7.10 -7.40
C LEU A 55 -13.90 7.92 -7.23
N ILE A 56 -14.80 7.50 -6.34
CA ILE A 56 -16.07 8.21 -6.11
C ILE A 56 -15.86 9.62 -5.56
N LEU A 57 -14.96 9.77 -4.57
CA LEU A 57 -14.67 11.07 -3.95
C LEU A 57 -13.94 12.03 -4.89
N GLY A 58 -13.10 11.51 -5.77
CA GLY A 58 -12.31 12.32 -6.70
C GLY A 58 -13.07 12.82 -7.93
N MET A 59 -14.22 12.22 -8.24
CA MET A 59 -15.02 12.55 -9.43
C MET A 59 -15.47 14.02 -9.42
N GLY A 60 -15.09 14.76 -10.46
CA GLY A 60 -15.56 16.14 -10.69
C GLY A 60 -14.78 17.23 -9.95
N LEU A 61 -13.69 16.88 -9.26
CA LEU A 61 -12.79 17.83 -8.59
C LEU A 61 -11.53 18.09 -9.44
N PRO A 62 -11.02 19.34 -9.50
CA PRO A 62 -9.69 19.61 -10.07
C PRO A 62 -8.61 18.78 -9.35
N THR A 63 -7.61 18.28 -10.07
CA THR A 63 -6.60 17.33 -9.56
C THR A 63 -5.97 17.73 -8.21
N THR A 64 -5.65 19.01 -8.02
CA THR A 64 -5.11 19.53 -6.75
C THR A 64 -6.13 19.44 -5.61
N ALA A 65 -7.37 19.88 -5.83
CA ALA A 65 -8.43 19.85 -4.82
C ALA A 65 -8.85 18.40 -4.51
N ASN A 66 -8.89 17.55 -5.53
CA ASN A 66 -9.13 16.12 -5.43
C ASN A 66 -8.11 15.47 -4.49
N TYR A 67 -6.80 15.66 -4.74
CA TYR A 67 -5.77 15.10 -3.87
C TYR A 67 -5.92 15.58 -2.42
N ILE A 68 -6.22 16.86 -2.20
CA ILE A 68 -6.44 17.40 -0.85
C ILE A 68 -7.60 16.68 -0.14
N VAL A 69 -8.76 16.53 -0.79
CA VAL A 69 -9.91 15.82 -0.21
C VAL A 69 -9.60 14.34 0.01
N VAL A 70 -9.16 13.63 -1.03
CA VAL A 70 -8.98 12.17 -0.96
C VAL A 70 -7.85 11.80 -0.01
N SER A 71 -6.73 12.51 0.00
CA SER A 71 -5.62 12.19 0.91
C SER A 71 -5.95 12.48 2.37
N SER A 72 -6.66 13.58 2.68
CA SER A 72 -7.06 13.88 4.05
C SER A 72 -8.10 12.91 4.61
N LEU A 73 -8.89 12.26 3.76
CA LEU A 73 -9.93 11.33 4.20
C LEU A 73 -9.50 9.85 4.13
N MET A 74 -8.86 9.44 3.04
CA MET A 74 -8.58 8.03 2.76
C MET A 74 -7.20 7.56 3.23
N ALA A 75 -6.20 8.45 3.31
CA ALA A 75 -4.89 8.05 3.81
C ALA A 75 -4.93 7.59 5.28
N PRO A 76 -5.63 8.30 6.20
CA PRO A 76 -5.80 7.81 7.57
C PRO A 76 -6.48 6.45 7.65
N VAL A 77 -7.48 6.20 6.80
CA VAL A 77 -8.20 4.91 6.73
C VAL A 77 -7.28 3.77 6.32
N ILE A 78 -6.44 3.96 5.29
CA ILE A 78 -5.46 2.94 4.89
C ILE A 78 -4.47 2.68 6.02
N VAL A 79 -4.02 3.71 6.73
CA VAL A 79 -3.04 3.57 7.82
C VAL A 79 -3.67 2.86 9.03
N SER A 80 -4.87 3.25 9.46
CA SER A 80 -5.52 2.66 10.63
C SER A 80 -5.97 1.23 10.39
N VAL A 81 -6.76 0.99 9.34
CA VAL A 81 -7.30 -0.34 9.00
C VAL A 81 -6.20 -1.25 8.44
N GLY A 82 -5.23 -0.68 7.72
CA GLY A 82 -4.07 -1.40 7.22
C GLY A 82 -3.20 -1.92 8.36
N ALA A 83 -2.92 -1.10 9.37
CA ALA A 83 -2.10 -1.52 10.52
C ALA A 83 -2.72 -2.73 11.24
N GLN A 84 -4.03 -2.72 11.46
CA GLN A 84 -4.77 -3.87 12.02
C GLN A 84 -4.66 -5.13 11.15
N SER A 85 -4.64 -4.95 9.82
CA SER A 85 -4.44 -6.04 8.86
C SER A 85 -2.96 -6.44 8.66
N GLY A 86 -2.04 -5.89 9.46
CA GLY A 86 -0.59 -6.14 9.37
C GLY A 86 0.10 -5.46 8.18
N LEU A 87 -0.54 -4.49 7.53
CA LEU A 87 0.09 -3.64 6.51
C LEU A 87 0.93 -2.56 7.20
N ILE A 88 2.24 -2.63 6.99
CA ILE A 88 3.17 -1.59 7.41
C ILE A 88 3.85 -1.09 6.16
N VAL A 89 3.54 0.14 5.76
CA VAL A 89 4.08 0.77 4.56
C VAL A 89 4.46 2.22 4.85
N PRO A 90 5.47 2.76 4.16
CA PRO A 90 5.81 4.18 4.22
C PRO A 90 4.58 5.03 3.89
N LEU A 91 4.36 6.12 4.64
CA LEU A 91 3.23 7.02 4.41
C LEU A 91 3.18 7.55 2.96
N ILE A 92 4.34 7.75 2.34
CA ILE A 92 4.41 8.17 0.94
C ILE A 92 3.77 7.15 -0.02
N ALA A 93 3.84 5.84 0.27
CA ALA A 93 3.16 4.81 -0.51
C ALA A 93 1.64 4.97 -0.44
N VAL A 94 1.11 5.27 0.76
CA VAL A 94 -0.31 5.54 0.99
C VAL A 94 -0.74 6.81 0.26
N HIS A 95 0.05 7.88 0.34
CA HIS A 95 -0.24 9.13 -0.38
C HIS A 95 -0.20 8.96 -1.90
N LEU A 96 0.74 8.16 -2.43
CA LEU A 96 0.77 7.83 -3.85
C LEU A 96 -0.42 6.95 -4.25
N PHE A 97 -0.84 6.01 -3.40
CA PHE A 97 -2.03 5.19 -3.65
C PHE A 97 -3.26 6.05 -3.85
N VAL A 98 -3.57 6.93 -2.90
CA VAL A 98 -4.74 7.81 -2.97
C VAL A 98 -4.61 8.88 -4.06
N PHE A 99 -3.39 9.39 -4.32
CA PHE A 99 -3.14 10.35 -5.40
C PHE A 99 -3.41 9.74 -6.77
N TYR A 100 -2.91 8.54 -7.04
CA TYR A 100 -3.10 7.87 -8.33
C TYR A 100 -4.55 7.46 -8.58
N PHE A 101 -5.28 7.02 -7.54
CA PHE A 101 -6.73 6.81 -7.70
C PHE A 101 -7.50 8.13 -7.83
N GLY A 102 -7.05 9.20 -7.18
CA GLY A 102 -7.60 10.54 -7.37
C GLY A 102 -7.49 10.98 -8.83
N ILE A 103 -6.31 10.92 -9.45
CA ILE A 103 -6.15 11.29 -10.87
C ILE A 103 -6.92 10.34 -11.80
N LEU A 104 -7.00 9.06 -11.47
CA LEU A 104 -7.76 8.08 -12.25
C LEU A 104 -9.27 8.35 -12.20
N ALA A 105 -9.77 8.94 -11.12
CA ALA A 105 -11.17 9.35 -10.99
C ALA A 105 -11.59 10.36 -12.08
N ASP A 106 -10.67 11.24 -12.49
CA ASP A 106 -10.92 12.25 -13.51
C ASP A 106 -10.99 11.65 -14.93
N ASP A 107 -10.26 10.56 -15.17
CA ASP A 107 -10.33 9.81 -16.44
C ASP A 107 -11.53 8.84 -16.50
N THR A 108 -12.04 8.41 -15.34
CA THR A 108 -13.11 7.41 -15.25
C THR A 108 -14.45 7.97 -15.77
N PRO A 109 -15.10 7.31 -16.75
CA PRO A 109 -16.46 7.68 -17.16
C PRO A 109 -17.44 7.59 -15.97
N PRO A 110 -18.39 8.53 -15.82
CA PRO A 110 -18.84 9.53 -16.79
C PRO A 110 -18.11 10.90 -16.76
N VAL A 111 -17.04 11.09 -15.97
CA VAL A 111 -16.41 12.42 -15.80
C VAL A 111 -15.44 12.75 -16.93
N GLY A 112 -14.44 11.91 -17.16
CA GLY A 112 -13.55 11.85 -18.34
C GLY A 112 -13.39 13.11 -19.18
N LEU A 113 -12.99 14.26 -18.60
CA LEU A 113 -13.03 15.58 -19.26
C LEU A 113 -12.26 15.57 -20.60
N ALA A 114 -11.11 14.89 -20.62
CA ALA A 114 -10.28 14.71 -21.80
C ALA A 114 -10.99 13.88 -22.89
N ALA A 115 -11.77 12.88 -22.50
CA ALA A 115 -12.57 12.08 -23.42
C ALA A 115 -13.71 12.90 -24.06
N PHE A 116 -14.33 13.81 -23.32
CA PHE A 116 -15.31 14.76 -23.89
C PHE A 116 -14.67 15.70 -24.92
N ALA A 117 -13.49 16.23 -24.62
CA ALA A 117 -12.76 17.07 -25.55
C ALA A 117 -12.32 16.28 -26.81
N ALA A 118 -11.80 15.07 -26.63
CA ALA A 118 -11.41 14.19 -27.73
C ALA A 118 -12.61 13.82 -28.61
N ALA A 119 -13.76 13.48 -28.00
CA ALA A 119 -14.98 13.16 -28.72
C ALA A 119 -15.53 14.35 -29.52
N ALA A 120 -15.40 15.58 -29.00
CA ALA A 120 -15.78 16.79 -29.75
C ALA A 120 -14.92 17.01 -31.00
N ILE A 121 -13.62 16.66 -30.95
CA ILE A 121 -12.72 16.73 -32.10
C ILE A 121 -12.99 15.59 -33.10
N SER A 122 -13.17 14.37 -32.59
CA SER A 122 -13.36 13.17 -33.42
C SER A 122 -14.80 12.95 -33.89
N GLN A 123 -15.74 13.80 -33.46
CA GLN A 123 -17.19 13.63 -33.65
C GLN A 123 -17.72 12.28 -33.16
N GLY A 124 -17.11 11.75 -32.09
CA GLY A 124 -17.49 10.49 -31.46
C GLY A 124 -18.50 10.66 -30.31
N ASP A 125 -19.00 9.54 -29.79
CA ASP A 125 -19.76 9.54 -28.55
C ASP A 125 -18.79 9.72 -27.35
N PRO A 126 -18.99 10.73 -26.48
CA PRO A 126 -18.08 10.99 -25.35
C PRO A 126 -17.93 9.84 -24.38
N ILE A 127 -19.03 9.12 -24.08
CA ILE A 127 -19.00 8.01 -23.13
C ILE A 127 -18.27 6.82 -23.72
N ARG A 128 -18.50 6.50 -25.00
CA ARG A 128 -17.73 5.44 -25.68
C ARG A 128 -16.25 5.79 -25.81
N THR A 129 -15.94 7.05 -26.08
CA THR A 129 -14.56 7.55 -26.13
C THR A 129 -13.89 7.41 -24.77
N GLY A 130 -14.59 7.79 -23.70
CA GLY A 130 -14.11 7.65 -22.32
C GLY A 130 -13.92 6.20 -21.92
N LEU A 131 -14.88 5.32 -22.20
CA LEU A 131 -14.76 3.88 -21.91
C LEU A 131 -13.57 3.25 -22.65
N GLN A 132 -13.36 3.63 -23.92
CA GLN A 132 -12.22 3.13 -24.69
C GLN A 132 -10.88 3.68 -24.18
N GLY A 133 -10.83 4.97 -23.82
CA GLY A 133 -9.66 5.63 -23.23
C GLY A 133 -9.30 5.02 -21.88
N PHE A 134 -10.28 4.91 -20.99
CA PHE A 134 -10.12 4.28 -19.68
C PHE A 134 -9.68 2.82 -19.79
N ALA A 135 -10.21 2.05 -20.75
CA ALA A 135 -9.76 0.68 -20.99
C ALA A 135 -8.29 0.59 -21.45
N TYR A 136 -7.77 1.63 -22.13
CA TYR A 136 -6.35 1.73 -22.46
C TYR A 136 -5.50 2.14 -21.25
N ASP A 137 -6.03 3.02 -20.40
CA ASP A 137 -5.30 3.51 -19.23
C ASP A 137 -5.38 2.59 -18.02
N ILE A 138 -6.34 1.65 -17.93
CA ILE A 138 -6.61 0.78 -16.76
C ILE A 138 -5.38 0.10 -16.14
N ARG A 139 -4.30 -0.07 -16.92
CA ARG A 139 -2.99 -0.50 -16.41
C ARG A 139 -2.42 0.39 -15.29
N THR A 140 -2.76 1.67 -15.27
CA THR A 140 -2.37 2.62 -14.22
C THR A 140 -3.08 2.33 -12.90
N ALA A 141 -4.26 1.69 -12.92
CA ALA A 141 -5.01 1.32 -11.71
C ALA A 141 -4.28 0.28 -10.84
N ILE A 142 -3.33 -0.46 -11.41
CA ILE A 142 -2.53 -1.44 -10.65
C ILE A 142 -1.37 -0.75 -9.92
N LEU A 143 -0.83 0.34 -10.48
CA LEU A 143 0.35 1.03 -9.95
C LEU A 143 0.21 1.47 -8.48
N PRO A 144 -0.93 2.01 -8.00
CA PRO A 144 -1.18 2.22 -6.58
C PRO A 144 -0.88 1.02 -5.69
N PHE A 145 -1.40 -0.16 -6.04
CA PHE A 145 -1.18 -1.39 -5.27
C PHE A 145 0.28 -1.79 -5.28
N ILE A 146 0.98 -1.53 -6.39
CA ILE A 146 2.40 -1.80 -6.50
C ILE A 146 3.20 -0.99 -5.47
N PHE A 147 2.90 0.30 -5.30
CA PHE A 147 3.60 1.13 -4.30
C PHE A 147 3.39 0.64 -2.86
N ILE A 148 2.22 0.05 -2.57
CA ILE A 148 1.92 -0.55 -1.26
C ILE A 148 2.68 -1.85 -1.06
N PHE A 149 2.74 -2.72 -2.08
CA PHE A 149 3.32 -4.06 -1.93
C PHE A 149 4.81 -4.17 -2.33
N ASN A 150 5.38 -3.14 -2.95
CA ASN A 150 6.78 -3.07 -3.33
C ASN A 150 7.28 -1.62 -3.22
N THR A 151 7.76 -1.27 -2.04
CA THR A 151 8.26 0.06 -1.70
C THR A 151 9.62 0.39 -2.33
N ASP A 152 10.36 -0.61 -2.83
CA ASP A 152 11.62 -0.36 -3.56
C ASP A 152 11.42 0.52 -4.80
N LEU A 153 10.21 0.48 -5.38
CA LEU A 153 9.82 1.34 -6.51
C LEU A 153 9.75 2.82 -6.14
N LEU A 154 9.67 3.12 -4.85
CA LEU A 154 9.74 4.47 -4.30
C LEU A 154 11.19 4.92 -4.08
N LEU A 155 12.17 4.06 -4.35
CA LEU A 155 13.60 4.30 -4.17
C LEU A 155 13.99 4.60 -2.72
N ILE A 156 13.20 4.11 -1.76
CA ILE A 156 13.46 4.23 -0.33
C ILE A 156 14.47 3.16 0.06
N ASP A 157 15.59 3.56 0.67
CA ASP A 157 16.67 2.65 1.11
C ASP A 157 17.29 1.80 -0.02
N VAL A 158 17.26 2.33 -1.25
CA VAL A 158 17.75 1.65 -2.46
C VAL A 158 19.07 2.25 -2.94
N THR A 159 20.07 1.41 -3.20
CA THR A 159 21.32 1.84 -3.85
C THR A 159 21.12 2.20 -5.33
N VAL A 160 21.99 3.03 -5.91
CA VAL A 160 21.88 3.43 -7.33
C VAL A 160 21.78 2.23 -8.28
N LEU A 161 22.58 1.17 -8.05
CA LEU A 161 22.56 -0.03 -8.88
C LEU A 161 21.22 -0.77 -8.76
N GLN A 162 20.71 -0.94 -7.53
CA GLN A 162 19.40 -1.55 -7.32
C GLN A 162 18.30 -0.72 -7.97
N GLY A 163 18.34 0.61 -7.87
CA GLY A 163 17.37 1.52 -8.49
C GLY A 163 17.31 1.35 -10.01
N VAL A 164 18.46 1.20 -10.68
CA VAL A 164 18.53 0.92 -12.12
C VAL A 164 17.90 -0.44 -12.45
N ILE A 165 18.18 -1.47 -11.65
CA ILE A 165 17.59 -2.80 -11.83
C ILE A 165 16.07 -2.74 -11.67
N ILE A 166 15.58 -2.11 -10.59
CA ILE A 166 14.16 -1.91 -10.30
C ILE A 166 13.49 -1.19 -11.47
N PHE A 167 14.09 -0.12 -11.99
CA PHE A 167 13.57 0.61 -13.15
C PHE A 167 13.42 -0.31 -14.38
N ILE A 168 14.45 -1.10 -14.72
CA ILE A 168 14.41 -2.02 -15.86
C ILE A 168 13.34 -3.09 -15.67
N VAL A 169 13.26 -3.68 -14.48
CA VAL A 169 12.28 -4.72 -14.14
C VAL A 169 10.86 -4.15 -14.19
N ALA A 170 10.62 -3.00 -13.58
CA ALA A 170 9.32 -2.33 -13.56
C ALA A 170 8.88 -1.91 -14.97
N ALA A 171 9.77 -1.31 -15.76
CA ALA A 171 9.49 -0.93 -17.15
C ALA A 171 9.14 -2.15 -17.99
N THR A 172 9.89 -3.25 -17.84
CA THR A 172 9.61 -4.51 -18.52
C THR A 172 8.25 -5.08 -18.10
N ALA A 173 7.97 -5.11 -16.79
CA ALA A 173 6.71 -5.62 -16.28
C ALA A 173 5.51 -4.80 -16.78
N MET A 174 5.61 -3.47 -16.81
CA MET A 174 4.55 -2.59 -17.31
C MET A 174 4.34 -2.73 -18.83
N MET A 175 5.42 -2.96 -19.60
CA MET A 175 5.30 -3.28 -21.02
C MET A 175 4.61 -4.62 -21.26
N LEU A 176 4.96 -5.67 -20.50
CA LEU A 176 4.33 -6.99 -20.60
C LEU A 176 2.87 -6.96 -20.15
N PHE A 177 2.56 -6.20 -19.09
CA PHE A 177 1.20 -5.97 -18.64
C PHE A 177 0.37 -5.29 -19.74
N GLY A 178 0.91 -4.23 -20.37
CA GLY A 178 0.28 -3.58 -21.52
C GLY A 178 0.08 -4.53 -22.70
N ALA A 179 1.09 -5.33 -23.04
CA ALA A 179 0.97 -6.32 -24.12
C ALA A 179 -0.10 -7.39 -23.82
N ALA A 180 -0.24 -7.76 -22.55
CA ALA A 180 -1.26 -8.72 -22.10
C ALA A 180 -2.67 -8.12 -22.21
N THR A 181 -2.90 -6.91 -21.69
CA THR A 181 -4.22 -6.26 -21.72
C THR A 181 -4.67 -5.89 -23.13
N GLN A 182 -3.73 -5.54 -24.01
CA GLN A 182 -4.02 -5.29 -25.43
C GLN A 182 -4.17 -6.58 -26.26
N GLY A 183 -3.84 -7.75 -25.69
CA GLY A 183 -3.91 -9.03 -26.39
C GLY A 183 -2.91 -9.14 -27.55
N PHE A 184 -1.83 -8.38 -27.53
CA PHE A 184 -0.82 -8.35 -28.57
C PHE A 184 0.56 -8.03 -28.00
N TRP A 185 1.55 -8.87 -28.34
CA TRP A 185 2.96 -8.58 -28.04
C TRP A 185 3.82 -8.60 -29.30
N ILE A 186 4.08 -9.78 -29.88
CA ILE A 186 4.74 -9.94 -31.18
C ILE A 186 3.71 -10.29 -32.26
N VAL A 187 2.75 -11.14 -31.88
CA VAL A 187 1.55 -11.48 -32.65
C VAL A 187 0.35 -11.39 -31.72
N LYS A 188 -0.86 -11.57 -32.25
CA LYS A 188 -2.07 -11.68 -31.44
C LYS A 188 -1.91 -12.79 -30.40
N SER A 189 -2.00 -12.42 -29.13
CA SER A 189 -1.78 -13.32 -28.00
C SER A 189 -2.95 -14.30 -27.89
N ARG A 190 -2.65 -15.57 -27.60
CA ARG A 190 -3.66 -16.53 -27.15
C ARG A 190 -4.06 -16.20 -25.71
N TRP A 191 -5.24 -16.63 -25.28
CA TRP A 191 -5.73 -16.38 -23.91
C TRP A 191 -4.73 -16.85 -22.83
N TRP A 192 -4.08 -18.00 -23.02
CA TRP A 192 -3.05 -18.50 -22.10
C TRP A 192 -1.74 -17.70 -22.19
N GLU A 193 -1.37 -17.16 -23.36
CA GLU A 193 -0.20 -16.27 -23.50
C GLU A 193 -0.47 -14.98 -22.74
N THR A 194 -1.67 -14.41 -22.87
CA THR A 194 -2.12 -13.27 -22.07
C THR A 194 -2.08 -13.56 -20.58
N ALA A 195 -2.65 -14.68 -20.12
CA ALA A 195 -2.60 -15.07 -18.71
C ALA A 195 -1.15 -15.25 -18.20
N THR A 196 -0.28 -15.83 -19.03
CA THR A 196 1.14 -16.01 -18.69
C THR A 196 1.87 -14.66 -18.63
N LEU A 197 1.60 -13.74 -19.56
CA LEU A 197 2.17 -12.38 -19.53
C LEU A 197 1.71 -11.59 -18.30
N LEU A 198 0.45 -11.72 -17.89
CA LEU A 198 -0.05 -11.13 -16.63
C LEU A 198 0.66 -11.74 -15.41
N LEU A 199 0.84 -13.06 -15.39
CA LEU A 199 1.55 -13.76 -14.32
C LEU A 199 3.03 -13.33 -14.24
N ILE A 200 3.70 -13.17 -15.39
CA ILE A 200 5.07 -12.68 -15.46
C ILE A 200 5.13 -11.24 -14.94
N ALA A 201 4.24 -10.36 -15.40
CA ALA A 201 4.19 -8.97 -14.95
C ALA A 201 3.99 -8.88 -13.43
N PHE A 202 3.04 -9.65 -12.88
CA PHE A 202 2.81 -9.73 -11.44
C PHE A 202 4.04 -10.22 -10.68
N THR A 203 4.70 -11.27 -11.18
CA THR A 203 5.90 -11.85 -10.54
C THR A 203 7.10 -10.89 -10.56
N LEU A 204 7.28 -10.12 -11.64
CA LEU A 204 8.34 -9.12 -11.72
C LEU A 204 8.09 -7.93 -10.80
N VAL A 205 6.83 -7.54 -10.64
CA VAL A 205 6.40 -6.41 -9.81
C VAL A 205 6.40 -6.75 -8.33
N ARG A 206 5.92 -7.94 -7.95
CA ARG A 206 5.83 -8.39 -6.56
C ARG A 206 6.44 -9.80 -6.42
N PRO A 207 7.76 -9.95 -6.61
CA PRO A 207 8.42 -11.25 -6.50
C PRO A 207 8.31 -11.85 -5.09
N GLY A 208 8.32 -10.99 -4.06
CA GLY A 208 8.23 -11.39 -2.65
C GLY A 208 7.00 -12.23 -2.33
N TYR A 209 5.86 -11.98 -3.00
CA TYR A 209 4.62 -12.73 -2.78
C TYR A 209 4.81 -14.25 -2.87
N TRP A 210 5.60 -14.72 -3.83
CA TRP A 210 5.84 -16.15 -4.02
C TRP A 210 6.76 -16.73 -2.96
N ILE A 211 7.77 -15.97 -2.56
CA ILE A 211 8.66 -16.38 -1.47
C ILE A 211 7.87 -16.39 -0.15
N ASP A 212 6.92 -15.48 0.06
CA ASP A 212 6.07 -15.41 1.26
C ASP A 212 5.22 -16.69 1.43
N GLN A 213 4.85 -17.35 0.33
CA GLN A 213 4.13 -18.63 0.37
C GLN A 213 5.02 -19.84 0.70
N ILE A 214 6.33 -19.70 0.53
CA ILE A 214 7.30 -20.79 0.76
C ILE A 214 7.98 -20.63 2.12
N GLN A 215 8.30 -19.39 2.49
CA GLN A 215 8.96 -19.00 3.72
C GLN A 215 8.26 -17.76 4.27
N GLU A 216 7.67 -17.89 5.46
CA GLU A 216 7.06 -16.75 6.15
C GLU A 216 8.12 -15.68 6.45
N PRO A 217 7.83 -14.40 6.19
CA PRO A 217 8.80 -13.31 6.40
C PRO A 217 9.19 -13.10 7.86
N TRP A 218 8.30 -13.46 8.79
CA TRP A 218 8.45 -13.21 10.21
C TRP A 218 8.52 -14.54 10.98
N SER A 219 9.50 -14.70 11.87
CA SER A 219 9.50 -15.78 12.86
C SER A 219 9.00 -15.25 14.19
N SER A 220 7.91 -15.81 14.72
CA SER A 220 7.41 -15.44 16.05
C SER A 220 8.38 -15.87 17.14
N LEU A 221 8.66 -14.94 18.05
CA LEU A 221 9.41 -15.14 19.28
C LEU A 221 8.42 -15.35 20.43
N ALA A 222 8.83 -16.14 21.43
CA ALA A 222 7.99 -16.33 22.61
C ALA A 222 7.84 -15.00 23.38
N ILE A 223 6.65 -14.72 23.89
CA ILE A 223 6.41 -13.56 24.76
C ILE A 223 6.92 -13.92 26.15
N SER A 224 8.14 -13.50 26.46
CA SER A 224 8.77 -13.79 27.75
C SER A 224 9.79 -12.73 28.11
N GLU A 225 10.07 -12.59 29.41
CA GLU A 225 11.14 -11.73 29.92
C GLU A 225 12.50 -12.08 29.27
N ALA A 226 12.75 -13.36 29.02
CA ALA A 226 13.96 -13.83 28.34
C ALA A 226 14.11 -13.30 26.91
N THR A 227 13.00 -12.98 26.23
CA THR A 227 13.00 -12.40 24.88
C THR A 227 13.35 -10.92 24.91
N LEU A 228 12.92 -10.19 25.95
CA LEU A 228 13.28 -8.79 26.17
C LEU A 228 14.78 -8.63 26.49
N ASP A 229 15.33 -9.60 27.23
CA ASP A 229 16.75 -9.64 27.59
C ASP A 229 17.63 -10.29 26.51
N GLN A 230 17.05 -10.78 25.42
CA GLN A 230 17.80 -11.41 24.35
C GLN A 230 18.69 -10.38 23.65
N ALA A 231 20.00 -10.60 23.70
CA ALA A 231 21.01 -9.88 22.93
C ALA A 231 21.36 -10.64 21.64
N ASN A 232 21.86 -9.94 20.62
CA ASN A 232 22.15 -10.43 19.26
C ASN A 232 20.93 -10.61 18.34
N LEU A 233 19.90 -9.80 18.50
CA LEU A 233 18.84 -9.69 17.51
C LEU A 233 19.30 -8.70 16.43
N ASP A 234 19.55 -9.18 15.20
CA ASP A 234 19.92 -8.36 14.05
C ASP A 234 18.80 -8.36 13.00
N GLY A 235 18.22 -7.18 12.74
CA GLY A 235 17.12 -7.00 11.78
C GLY A 235 15.92 -6.25 12.36
N GLN A 236 14.81 -6.27 11.62
CA GLN A 236 13.57 -5.64 12.08
C GLN A 236 12.79 -6.58 13.01
N VAL A 237 12.34 -6.05 14.14
CA VAL A 237 11.41 -6.70 15.05
C VAL A 237 10.05 -6.04 14.91
N ARG A 238 9.07 -6.83 14.52
CA ARG A 238 7.66 -6.47 14.48
C ARG A 238 7.04 -6.74 15.85
N LEU A 239 6.46 -5.72 16.43
CA LEU A 239 5.64 -5.82 17.64
C LEU A 239 4.18 -5.62 17.26
N THR A 240 3.32 -6.52 17.71
CA THR A 240 1.88 -6.29 17.73
C THR A 240 1.48 -5.95 19.15
N ILE A 241 0.92 -4.77 19.30
CA ILE A 241 0.47 -4.19 20.57
C ILE A 241 -1.04 -4.15 20.54
N GLU A 242 -1.66 -4.62 21.61
CA GLU A 242 -3.11 -4.61 21.78
C GLU A 242 -3.47 -3.95 23.11
N GLY A 243 -4.56 -3.20 23.12
CA GLY A 243 -5.03 -2.50 24.30
C GLY A 243 -6.37 -1.81 24.05
N PRO A 244 -7.01 -1.30 25.11
CA PRO A 244 -8.27 -0.56 24.97
C PRO A 244 -8.06 0.73 24.18
N ASP A 245 -9.02 1.07 23.33
CA ASP A 245 -9.04 2.33 22.59
C ASP A 245 -9.35 3.51 23.52
N PHE A 246 -8.65 4.62 23.35
CA PHE A 246 -8.79 5.82 24.18
C PHE A 246 -10.17 6.50 24.01
N ASP A 247 -10.71 6.51 22.78
CA ASP A 247 -12.00 7.11 22.50
C ASP A 247 -13.15 6.16 22.86
N ASN A 248 -12.93 4.85 22.80
CA ASN A 248 -13.90 3.82 23.15
C ASN A 248 -13.29 2.66 23.99
N PRO A 249 -13.29 2.78 25.33
CA PRO A 249 -12.64 1.82 26.22
C PRO A 249 -13.15 0.37 26.14
N ASP A 250 -14.37 0.16 25.62
CA ASP A 250 -14.97 -1.17 25.45
C ASP A 250 -14.43 -1.92 24.20
N GLN A 251 -13.63 -1.26 23.37
CA GLN A 251 -13.06 -1.81 22.14
C GLN A 251 -11.54 -1.96 22.26
N LEU A 252 -11.03 -3.15 21.89
CA LEU A 252 -9.60 -3.37 21.75
C LEU A 252 -9.12 -2.85 20.40
N THR A 253 -8.07 -2.04 20.41
CA THR A 253 -7.38 -1.56 19.23
C THR A 253 -6.02 -2.24 19.12
N GLN A 254 -5.51 -2.38 17.90
CA GLN A 254 -4.21 -2.99 17.62
C GLN A 254 -3.29 -1.98 16.93
N LEU A 255 -2.03 -1.98 17.34
CA LEU A 255 -0.95 -1.22 16.72
C LEU A 255 0.21 -2.15 16.41
N VAL A 256 0.67 -2.12 15.17
CA VAL A 256 1.87 -2.84 14.78
C VAL A 256 3.03 -1.85 14.61
N LEU A 257 4.14 -2.08 15.30
CA LEU A 257 5.35 -1.28 15.21
C LEU A 257 6.51 -2.11 14.66
N LEU A 258 7.37 -1.47 13.87
CA LEU A 258 8.65 -2.04 13.45
C LEU A 258 9.75 -1.31 14.19
N ILE A 259 10.58 -2.08 14.90
CA ILE A 259 11.71 -1.56 15.65
C ILE A 259 12.96 -2.21 15.09
N GLN A 260 13.96 -1.39 14.78
CA GLN A 260 15.25 -1.89 14.35
C GLN A 260 15.98 -2.46 15.57
N ALA A 261 16.18 -3.77 15.61
CA ALA A 261 17.05 -4.39 16.60
C ALA A 261 18.50 -4.30 16.12
N ASP A 262 19.39 -3.92 17.03
CA ASP A 262 20.84 -4.00 16.83
C ASP A 262 21.39 -5.17 17.64
N SER A 263 22.26 -5.94 17.01
CA SER A 263 23.04 -7.02 17.61
C SER A 263 23.75 -6.64 18.92
N THR A 264 24.06 -5.35 19.13
CA THR A 264 24.84 -4.87 20.28
C THR A 264 24.02 -4.60 21.54
N ILE A 265 22.71 -4.43 21.42
CA ILE A 265 21.81 -4.08 22.53
C ILE A 265 20.76 -5.17 22.75
N THR A 266 20.16 -5.18 23.94
CA THR A 266 19.02 -6.04 24.23
C THR A 266 17.76 -5.49 23.55
N LEU A 267 16.78 -6.36 23.29
CA LEU A 267 15.49 -5.92 22.75
C LEU A 267 14.86 -4.83 23.63
N ALA A 268 14.86 -5.01 24.95
CA ALA A 268 14.35 -4.01 25.90
C ALA A 268 14.98 -2.62 25.71
N SER A 269 16.30 -2.56 25.48
CA SER A 269 16.98 -1.28 25.23
C SER A 269 16.64 -0.69 23.86
N ALA A 270 16.38 -1.52 22.84
CA ALA A 270 15.91 -1.05 21.54
C ALA A 270 14.47 -0.50 21.62
N LEU A 271 13.62 -1.14 22.43
CA LEU A 271 12.26 -0.67 22.72
C LEU A 271 12.29 0.69 23.41
N ASP A 272 13.11 0.84 24.45
CA ASP A 272 13.25 2.09 25.21
C ASP A 272 13.77 3.24 24.32
N GLN A 273 14.72 2.97 23.43
CA GLN A 273 15.18 3.95 22.43
C GLN A 273 14.08 4.37 21.44
N ALA A 274 13.20 3.44 21.06
CA ALA A 274 12.02 3.71 20.26
C ALA A 274 10.87 4.37 21.07
N GLY A 275 11.08 4.63 22.36
CA GLY A 275 10.07 5.19 23.27
C GLY A 275 8.99 4.21 23.69
N VAL A 276 9.22 2.90 23.53
CA VAL A 276 8.30 1.83 23.91
C VAL A 276 8.74 1.26 25.25
N LEU A 277 8.06 1.66 26.33
CA LEU A 277 8.38 1.24 27.68
C LEU A 277 7.73 -0.11 27.97
N ALA A 278 8.48 -1.19 27.76
CA ALA A 278 8.01 -2.56 27.98
C ALA A 278 8.42 -3.11 29.34
N ARG A 279 7.47 -3.69 30.07
CA ARG A 279 7.68 -4.35 31.36
C ARG A 279 7.12 -5.77 31.30
N ALA A 280 7.97 -6.76 31.52
CA ALA A 280 7.52 -8.15 31.65
C ALA A 280 6.75 -8.35 32.96
N GLU A 281 5.59 -9.00 32.89
CA GLU A 281 4.82 -9.41 34.06
C GLU A 281 4.27 -10.83 33.85
N GLN A 282 4.94 -11.80 34.50
CA GLN A 282 4.64 -13.24 34.44
C GLN A 282 4.54 -13.84 33.02
N ALA A 283 3.38 -13.71 32.37
CA ALA A 283 3.02 -14.35 31.10
C ALA A 283 2.75 -13.35 29.97
N SER A 284 2.76 -12.05 30.24
CA SER A 284 2.60 -11.00 29.22
C SER A 284 3.66 -9.91 29.38
N ILE A 285 3.84 -9.12 28.33
CA ILE A 285 4.70 -7.95 28.32
C ILE A 285 3.78 -6.74 28.25
N LEU A 286 3.67 -6.01 29.36
CA LEU A 286 2.85 -4.82 29.46
C LEU A 286 3.62 -3.60 28.96
N LEU A 287 2.89 -2.63 28.45
CA LEU A 287 3.43 -1.35 28.00
C LEU A 287 2.94 -0.22 28.91
N ASP A 288 3.88 0.64 29.30
CA ASP A 288 3.58 1.89 29.99
C ASP A 288 3.44 3.03 28.97
N GLU A 289 2.74 4.10 29.37
CA GLU A 289 2.55 5.28 28.51
C GLU A 289 3.92 5.87 28.10
N PRO A 290 4.18 6.06 26.79
CA PRO A 290 5.42 6.66 26.31
C PRO A 290 5.59 8.09 26.81
N PHE A 291 6.82 8.50 27.13
CA PHE A 291 7.07 9.88 27.56
C PHE A 291 6.80 10.90 26.43
N PRO A 292 6.27 12.09 26.75
CA PRO A 292 6.07 13.15 25.76
C PRO A 292 7.38 13.52 25.05
N GLY A 293 7.34 13.49 23.71
CA GLY A 293 8.50 13.80 22.85
C GLY A 293 9.30 12.59 22.36
N THR A 294 8.92 11.37 22.75
CA THR A 294 9.45 10.13 22.14
C THR A 294 8.84 9.89 20.74
N GLU A 295 9.53 9.11 19.91
CA GLU A 295 9.16 8.90 18.49
C GLU A 295 7.74 8.35 18.33
N ASN A 296 7.37 7.36 19.15
CA ASN A 296 6.07 6.70 19.07
C ASN A 296 4.98 7.31 19.95
N PHE A 297 5.25 8.42 20.65
CA PHE A 297 4.30 9.06 21.56
C PHE A 297 2.94 9.35 20.90
N GLN A 298 2.94 10.04 19.75
CA GLN A 298 1.71 10.39 19.06
C GLN A 298 0.95 9.17 18.52
N THR A 299 1.67 8.14 18.07
CA THR A 299 1.05 6.94 17.50
C THR A 299 0.38 6.09 18.57
N MET A 300 0.93 6.07 19.79
CA MET A 300 0.41 5.31 20.94
C MET A 300 -0.69 6.02 21.72
N GLN A 301 -0.93 7.32 21.52
CA GLN A 301 -2.03 8.08 22.17
C GLN A 301 -3.44 7.51 21.90
N ARG A 302 -3.57 6.59 20.93
CA ARG A 302 -4.82 5.88 20.66
C ARG A 302 -5.21 4.89 21.76
N PHE A 303 -4.29 4.50 22.62
CA PHE A 303 -4.53 3.52 23.68
C PHE A 303 -4.89 4.20 25.00
N ASP A 304 -5.80 3.60 25.75
CA ASP A 304 -6.03 3.95 27.15
C ASP A 304 -5.09 3.16 28.08
N PHE A 305 -3.95 3.77 28.42
CA PHE A 305 -2.99 3.18 29.36
C PHE A 305 -3.46 3.19 30.82
N TYR A 306 -4.54 3.90 31.14
CA TYR A 306 -5.04 4.08 32.51
C TYR A 306 -6.34 3.32 32.78
N GLY A 307 -6.84 2.58 31.79
CA GLY A 307 -8.02 1.73 31.89
C GLY A 307 -7.80 0.46 32.74
N ASP A 308 -8.88 -0.30 32.95
CA ASP A 308 -8.85 -1.55 33.72
C ASP A 308 -8.09 -2.67 32.98
N THR A 309 -8.08 -2.63 31.65
CA THR A 309 -7.34 -3.56 30.78
C THR A 309 -5.99 -2.95 30.38
N PRO A 310 -4.85 -3.57 30.70
CA PRO A 310 -3.55 -3.02 30.36
C PRO A 310 -3.27 -3.13 28.85
N VAL A 311 -2.41 -2.24 28.35
CA VAL A 311 -1.85 -2.35 27.00
C VAL A 311 -0.71 -3.38 27.04
N GLU A 312 -0.74 -4.35 26.15
CA GLU A 312 0.24 -5.44 26.12
C GLU A 312 0.75 -5.77 24.71
N ILE A 313 1.94 -6.36 24.65
CA ILE A 313 2.50 -6.91 23.42
C ILE A 313 1.97 -8.33 23.24
N THR A 314 1.16 -8.54 22.20
CA THR A 314 0.52 -9.83 21.90
C THR A 314 1.29 -10.67 20.90
N ASP A 315 2.20 -10.07 20.12
CA ASP A 315 3.09 -10.80 19.21
C ASP A 315 4.42 -10.06 19.05
N ILE A 316 5.52 -10.82 19.11
CA ILE A 316 6.86 -10.34 18.80
C ILE A 316 7.37 -11.22 17.67
N ALA A 317 7.60 -10.65 16.50
CA ALA A 317 8.07 -11.39 15.35
C ALA A 317 9.33 -10.75 14.77
N MET A 318 10.36 -11.57 14.52
CA MET A 318 11.62 -11.11 13.96
C MET A 318 11.68 -11.39 12.47
N GLU A 319 12.25 -10.46 11.70
CA GLU A 319 12.53 -10.68 10.29
C GLU A 319 13.55 -11.83 10.10
N GLN A 320 13.20 -12.80 9.24
CA GLN A 320 14.09 -13.92 8.96
C GLN A 320 15.24 -13.50 8.03
N THR A 321 16.45 -13.38 8.57
CA THR A 321 17.65 -12.98 7.82
C THR A 321 18.18 -14.07 6.86
N HIS A 322 17.81 -15.33 7.05
CA HIS A 322 18.22 -16.47 6.19
C HIS A 322 17.20 -16.83 5.11
N ARG A 323 16.56 -15.83 4.51
CA ARG A 323 15.52 -16.00 3.49
C ARG A 323 16.10 -16.07 2.08
N LEU A 324 15.45 -16.82 1.19
CA LEU A 324 15.74 -16.71 -0.24
C LEU A 324 15.43 -15.28 -0.71
N THR A 325 16.37 -14.67 -1.41
CA THR A 325 16.17 -13.31 -1.89
C THR A 325 15.05 -13.26 -2.94
N LYS A 326 14.25 -12.20 -2.93
CA LYS A 326 13.07 -12.05 -3.80
C LYS A 326 13.43 -12.16 -5.30
N GLU A 327 14.64 -11.79 -5.69
CA GLU A 327 15.13 -11.77 -7.07
C GLU A 327 15.20 -13.17 -7.70
N TRP A 328 15.21 -14.24 -6.90
CA TRP A 328 15.13 -15.61 -7.43
C TRP A 328 13.88 -15.85 -8.28
N MET A 329 12.79 -15.13 -7.99
CA MET A 329 11.55 -15.21 -8.78
C MET A 329 11.65 -14.58 -10.17
N TYR A 330 12.71 -13.82 -10.46
CA TYR A 330 12.95 -13.29 -11.81
C TYR A 330 13.36 -14.38 -12.80
N LEU A 331 14.06 -15.43 -12.35
CA LEU A 331 14.47 -16.54 -13.20
C LEU A 331 13.29 -17.33 -13.80
N PRO A 332 12.31 -17.83 -13.01
CA PRO A 332 11.15 -18.51 -13.59
C PRO A 332 10.30 -17.55 -14.44
N ALA A 333 10.20 -16.27 -14.07
CA ALA A 333 9.48 -15.26 -14.86
C ALA A 333 10.12 -15.06 -16.26
N LEU A 334 11.45 -14.93 -16.32
CA LEU A 334 12.19 -14.83 -17.57
C LEU A 334 12.10 -16.11 -18.41
N PHE A 335 12.14 -17.28 -17.77
CA PHE A 335 11.97 -18.56 -18.46
C PHE A 335 10.60 -18.67 -19.14
N LEU A 336 9.52 -18.33 -18.41
CA LEU A 336 8.17 -18.28 -18.98
C LEU A 336 8.07 -17.25 -20.12
N LEU A 337 8.73 -16.10 -19.98
CA LEU A 337 8.76 -15.07 -21.02
C LEU A 337 9.42 -15.60 -22.31
N VAL A 338 10.51 -16.35 -22.19
CA VAL A 338 11.17 -17.00 -23.33
C VAL A 338 10.25 -18.02 -24.01
N ILE A 339 9.50 -18.81 -23.24
CA ILE A 339 8.52 -19.77 -23.78
C ILE A 339 7.44 -19.03 -24.59
N VAL A 340 6.84 -17.98 -24.03
CA VAL A 340 5.81 -17.18 -24.72
C VAL A 340 6.40 -16.52 -25.97
N GLY A 341 7.59 -15.93 -25.86
CA GLY A 341 8.28 -15.29 -26.97
C GLY A 341 8.62 -16.26 -28.10
N TRP A 342 9.03 -17.49 -27.76
CA TRP A 342 9.31 -18.52 -28.76
C TRP A 342 8.03 -19.03 -29.44
N SER A 343 6.95 -19.25 -28.67
CA SER A 343 5.61 -19.58 -29.21
C SER A 343 5.13 -18.52 -30.21
N GLN A 344 5.25 -17.24 -29.85
CA GLN A 344 4.82 -16.15 -30.71
C GLN A 344 5.71 -15.97 -31.94
N ARG A 345 7.03 -16.12 -31.81
CA ARG A 345 7.97 -16.06 -32.95
C ARG A 345 7.74 -17.18 -33.97
N THR A 346 7.51 -18.42 -33.52
CA THR A 346 7.22 -19.55 -34.42
C THR A 346 5.86 -19.42 -35.13
N ARG A 347 4.93 -18.65 -34.58
CA ARG A 347 3.68 -18.28 -35.24
C ARG A 347 3.86 -17.15 -36.25
N ARG A 348 4.64 -16.12 -35.91
CA ARG A 348 4.95 -15.02 -36.82
C ARG A 348 5.54 -15.51 -38.14
N SER A 349 6.44 -16.48 -38.10
CA SER A 349 7.04 -17.07 -39.30
C SER A 349 6.08 -17.89 -40.19
N LYS A 350 4.85 -18.14 -39.72
CA LYS A 350 3.79 -18.82 -40.49
C LYS A 350 2.76 -17.86 -41.09
N GLU A 351 2.75 -16.60 -40.63
CA GLU A 351 1.81 -15.55 -41.07
C GLU A 351 2.44 -14.59 -42.11
N VAL A 352 3.78 -14.62 -42.26
CA VAL A 352 4.55 -13.88 -43.29
C VAL A 352 4.86 -14.80 -44.45
#